data_AF-A0A1J3D410-F1
#
_entry.id   AF-A0A1J3D410-F1
#
_cell.length_a   1.000
_cell.length_b   1.000
_cell.length_c   1.000
_cell.angle_alpha   90.00
_cell.angle_beta   90.00
_cell.angle_gamma   90.00
#
_symmetry.space_group_name_H-M   'P 1'
#
loop_
_entity.id
_entity.type
_entity.pdbx_description
1 polymer ?
#
loop_
_entity_poly.entity_id
_entity_poly.type
_entity_poly.pdbx_seq_one_letter_code
_entity_poly.pdbx_strand_id
1 'polypeptide(L)'
;PFGEVHLKVSSVRESRSDDKRFSIFTGTKRLHLRAETREDRTTWVEALQAVKDMFPRMSNSELMAPTNNLAMTTEKLRQRLIDEGVSELAIQDCEQIMRSEFSALQSQLVLLKQKQWLL
;
A
#
# COMPACT_ATOMS: atom_id res chain seq x y z
N PRO A 1 15.19 23.52 -13.90
CA PRO A 1 14.11 23.43 -12.88
C PRO A 1 14.31 24.46 -11.77
N PHE A 2 13.25 25.16 -11.34
CA PHE A 2 13.32 26.17 -10.27
C PHE A 2 13.06 25.59 -8.86
N GLY A 3 12.62 24.33 -8.78
CA GLY A 3 12.42 23.62 -7.52
C GLY A 3 11.72 22.29 -7.75
N GLU A 4 11.81 21.41 -6.76
CA GLU A 4 11.15 20.10 -6.73
C GLU A 4 10.34 19.94 -5.45
N VAL A 5 9.22 19.20 -5.54
CA VAL A 5 8.28 19.01 -4.43
C VAL A 5 7.97 17.52 -4.31
N HIS A 6 8.25 16.95 -3.13
CA HIS A 6 7.92 15.57 -2.85
C HIS A 6 6.43 15.42 -2.49
N LEU A 7 5.61 14.99 -3.46
CA LEU A 7 4.15 14.96 -3.31
C LEU A 7 3.66 13.92 -2.29
N LYS A 8 4.37 12.80 -2.10
CA LYS A 8 4.02 11.71 -1.18
C LYS A 8 3.73 12.18 0.25
N VAL A 9 4.52 13.13 0.77
CA VAL A 9 4.40 13.62 2.16
C VAL A 9 3.77 15.02 2.27
N SER A 10 3.22 15.55 1.18
CA SER A 10 2.59 16.88 1.17
C SER A 10 1.11 16.84 1.54
N SER A 11 0.47 18.00 1.67
CA SER A 11 -0.98 18.17 1.58
C SER A 11 -1.32 19.30 0.61
N VAL A 12 -2.43 19.15 -0.11
CA VAL A 12 -2.94 20.16 -1.05
C VAL A 12 -4.18 20.78 -0.43
N ARG A 13 -4.30 22.11 -0.47
CA ARG A 13 -5.51 22.81 -0.03
C ARG A 13 -5.90 23.89 -1.02
N GLU A 14 -7.18 23.92 -1.34
CA GLU A 14 -7.78 25.00 -2.10
C GLU A 14 -7.99 26.23 -1.22
N SER A 15 -7.82 27.42 -1.82
CA SER A 15 -8.20 28.66 -1.16
C SER A 15 -9.73 28.79 -1.12
N ARG A 16 -10.27 29.21 0.03
CA ARG A 16 -11.71 29.48 0.18
C ARG A 16 -12.13 30.84 -0.35
N SER A 17 -11.19 31.79 -0.42
CA SER A 17 -11.46 33.20 -0.81
C SER A 17 -11.04 33.53 -2.24
N ASP A 18 -10.32 32.64 -2.91
CA ASP A 18 -9.85 32.83 -4.29
C ASP A 18 -9.99 31.49 -5.02
N ASP A 19 -10.91 31.44 -5.98
CA ASP A 19 -11.27 30.24 -6.73
C ASP A 19 -10.20 29.81 -7.75
N LYS A 20 -9.12 30.58 -7.89
CA LYS A 20 -7.95 30.24 -8.71
C LYS A 20 -6.72 29.85 -7.89
N ARG A 21 -6.73 30.04 -6.57
CA ARG A 21 -5.57 29.74 -5.71
C ARG A 21 -5.68 28.40 -5.01
N PHE A 22 -4.54 27.75 -4.88
CA PHE A 22 -4.36 26.56 -4.06
C PHE A 22 -2.95 26.58 -3.45
N SER A 23 -2.70 25.72 -2.48
CA SER A 23 -1.41 25.66 -1.81
C SER A 23 -1.00 24.23 -1.54
N ILE A 24 0.30 24.00 -1.70
CA ILE A 24 0.94 22.73 -1.36
C ILE A 24 1.76 22.95 -0.09
N PHE A 25 1.44 22.17 0.93
CA PHE A 25 2.12 22.20 2.21
C PHE A 25 3.04 20.98 2.27
N THR A 26 4.34 21.22 2.38
CA THR A 26 5.33 20.20 2.70
C THR A 26 5.71 20.33 4.17
N GLY A 27 6.50 19.40 4.71
CA GLY A 27 6.89 19.44 6.13
C GLY A 27 7.63 20.72 6.54
N THR A 28 8.30 21.40 5.61
CA THR A 28 9.15 22.56 5.90
C THR A 28 8.74 23.83 5.16
N LYS A 29 7.90 23.73 4.12
CA LYS A 29 7.55 24.85 3.24
C LYS A 29 6.09 24.82 2.84
N ARG A 30 5.60 25.99 2.43
CA ARG A 30 4.30 26.16 1.81
C ARG A 30 4.50 26.84 0.46
N LEU A 31 3.94 26.26 -0.58
CA LEU A 31 3.95 26.81 -1.93
C LEU A 31 2.56 27.33 -2.24
N HIS A 32 2.48 28.61 -2.60
CA HIS A 32 1.25 29.25 -3.05
C HIS A 32 1.22 29.23 -4.58
N LEU A 33 0.18 28.62 -5.13
CA LEU A 33 0.00 28.45 -6.57
C LEU A 33 -1.30 29.12 -7.00
N ARG A 34 -1.31 29.64 -8.23
CA ARG A 34 -2.46 30.27 -8.85
C ARG A 34 -2.63 29.71 -10.25
N ALA A 35 -3.79 29.15 -10.51
CA ALA A 35 -4.23 28.68 -11.81
C ALA A 35 -4.75 29.85 -12.66
N GLU A 36 -4.88 29.63 -13.97
CA GLU A 36 -5.39 30.64 -14.89
C GLU A 36 -6.91 30.84 -14.71
N THR A 37 -7.64 29.74 -14.51
CA THR A 37 -9.09 29.69 -14.29
C THR A 37 -9.45 28.82 -13.08
N ARG A 38 -10.73 28.85 -12.70
CA ARG A 38 -11.26 27.97 -11.65
C ARG A 38 -11.23 26.51 -12.10
N GLU A 39 -11.55 26.27 -13.36
CA GLU A 39 -11.54 24.95 -13.98
C GLU A 39 -10.13 24.39 -14.01
N ASP A 40 -9.14 25.20 -14.42
CA ASP A 40 -7.73 24.84 -14.40
C ASP A 40 -7.26 24.49 -12.98
N ARG A 41 -7.68 25.29 -11.97
CA ARG A 41 -7.40 24.96 -10.57
C ARG A 41 -7.95 23.58 -10.19
N THR A 42 -9.19 23.26 -10.58
CA THR A 42 -9.80 21.96 -10.30
C THR A 42 -8.99 20.84 -10.95
N THR A 43 -8.62 20.98 -12.23
CA THR A 43 -7.79 19.99 -12.94
C THR A 43 -6.44 19.78 -12.25
N TRP A 44 -5.77 20.85 -11.81
CA TRP A 44 -4.52 20.74 -11.05
C TRP A 44 -4.70 20.00 -9.72
N VAL A 45 -5.73 20.34 -8.96
CA VAL A 45 -5.99 19.71 -7.65
C VAL A 45 -6.33 18.23 -7.81
N GLU A 46 -7.15 17.88 -8.80
CA GLU A 46 -7.51 16.50 -9.12
C GLU A 46 -6.30 15.68 -9.56
N ALA A 47 -5.47 16.21 -10.46
CA ALA A 47 -4.25 15.54 -10.90
C ALA A 47 -3.27 15.32 -9.73
N LEU A 48 -3.09 16.34 -8.89
CA LEU A 48 -2.26 16.22 -7.69
C LEU A 48 -2.82 15.19 -6.71
N GLN A 49 -4.14 15.12 -6.53
CA GLN A 49 -4.78 14.15 -5.65
C GLN A 49 -4.64 12.73 -6.20
N ALA A 50 -4.89 12.53 -7.50
CA ALA A 50 -4.74 11.22 -8.16
C ALA A 50 -3.30 10.67 -8.02
N VAL A 51 -2.29 11.52 -8.22
CA VAL A 51 -0.89 11.14 -8.00
C VAL A 51 -0.62 10.80 -6.53
N LYS A 52 -1.24 11.51 -5.58
CA LYS A 52 -1.09 11.21 -4.16
C LYS A 52 -1.76 9.90 -3.76
N ASP A 53 -2.87 9.55 -4.39
CA ASP A 53 -3.59 8.29 -4.13
C ASP A 53 -2.81 7.06 -4.64
N MET A 54 -1.90 7.25 -5.62
CA MET A 54 -0.94 6.22 -6.02
C MET A 54 0.10 5.90 -4.94
N PHE A 55 0.21 6.72 -3.88
CA PHE A 55 1.08 6.47 -2.73
C PHE A 55 0.24 6.25 -1.46
N PRO A 56 -0.45 5.09 -1.34
CA PRO A 56 -1.30 4.81 -0.19
C PRO A 56 -0.48 4.89 1.10
N ARG A 57 -0.83 5.84 1.96
CA ARG A 57 -0.30 5.92 3.32
C ARG A 57 -1.08 4.91 4.14
N MET A 58 -0.47 3.80 4.58
CA MET A 58 -1.12 3.00 5.64
C MET A 58 -1.31 3.90 6.85
N SER A 59 -2.49 3.80 7.45
CA SER A 59 -2.76 4.44 8.73
C SER A 59 -1.80 3.89 9.79
N ASN A 60 -1.52 4.68 10.83
CA ASN A 60 -0.76 4.19 11.98
C ASN A 60 -1.40 2.93 12.59
N SER A 61 -2.72 2.78 12.48
CA SER A 61 -3.45 1.59 12.91
C SER A 61 -3.09 0.36 12.08
N GLU A 62 -2.96 0.49 10.76
CA GLU A 62 -2.55 -0.62 9.88
C GLU A 62 -1.05 -0.96 10.02
N LEU A 63 -0.21 0.03 10.35
CA LEU A 63 1.19 -0.18 10.70
C LEU A 63 1.37 -0.95 12.01
N MET A 64 0.49 -0.70 12.99
CA MET A 64 0.53 -1.35 14.31
C MET A 64 -0.38 -2.58 14.38
N ALA A 65 -1.17 -2.85 13.34
CA ALA A 65 -1.97 -4.05 13.28
C ALA A 65 -1.01 -5.25 13.32
N PRO A 66 -1.24 -6.23 14.21
CA PRO A 66 -0.58 -7.51 14.10
C PRO A 66 -0.72 -7.94 12.65
N THR A 67 0.38 -8.27 11.99
CA THR A 67 0.28 -9.05 10.76
C THR A 67 -0.46 -10.29 11.19
N ASN A 68 -1.77 -10.36 10.93
CA ASN A 68 -2.52 -11.58 11.04
C ASN A 68 -1.75 -12.51 10.12
N ASN A 69 -0.88 -13.33 10.71
CA ASN A 69 -0.26 -14.43 10.02
C ASN A 69 -1.46 -15.19 9.51
N LEU A 70 -1.71 -15.08 8.21
CA LEU A 70 -2.74 -15.84 7.53
C LEU A 70 -2.41 -17.28 7.84
N ALA A 71 -3.04 -17.82 8.88
CA ALA A 71 -2.74 -19.13 9.37
C ALA A 71 -3.22 -20.08 8.30
N MET A 72 -2.30 -20.54 7.47
CA MET A 72 -2.62 -21.45 6.39
C MET A 72 -3.10 -22.76 6.98
N THR A 73 -4.33 -23.12 6.67
CA THR A 73 -4.93 -24.39 7.04
C THR A 73 -4.79 -25.36 5.88
N THR A 74 -4.18 -26.52 6.12
CA THR A 74 -4.12 -27.64 5.16
C THR A 74 -5.30 -28.60 5.30
N GLU A 75 -6.28 -28.28 6.15
CA GLU A 75 -7.37 -29.18 6.54
C GLU A 75 -8.15 -29.78 5.36
N LYS A 76 -8.51 -28.95 4.37
CA LYS A 76 -9.21 -29.43 3.16
C LYS A 76 -8.33 -30.35 2.30
N LEU A 77 -7.04 -30.04 2.19
CA LEU A 77 -6.08 -30.85 1.43
C LEU A 77 -5.88 -32.21 2.13
N ARG A 78 -5.71 -32.17 3.46
CA ARG A 78 -5.59 -33.35 4.30
C ARG A 78 -6.78 -34.29 4.14
N GLN A 79 -8.00 -33.78 4.29
CA GLN A 79 -9.23 -34.58 4.11
C GLN A 79 -9.27 -35.25 2.72
N ARG A 80 -8.90 -34.52 1.67
CA ARG A 80 -8.88 -35.07 0.31
C ARG A 80 -7.83 -36.17 0.13
N LEU A 81 -6.65 -36.02 0.71
CA LEU A 81 -5.58 -37.03 0.66
C LEU A 81 -5.92 -38.29 1.48
N ILE A 82 -6.60 -38.13 2.62
CA ILE A 82 -7.12 -39.26 3.40
C ILE A 82 -8.12 -40.05 2.57
N ASP A 83 -9.04 -39.38 1.88
CA ASP A 83 -10.06 -40.04 1.04
C ASP A 83 -9.44 -40.80 -0.15
N GLU A 84 -8.27 -40.36 -0.64
CA GLU A 84 -7.48 -41.06 -1.68
C GLU A 84 -6.61 -42.20 -1.12
N GLY A 85 -6.66 -42.46 0.19
CA GLY A 85 -5.90 -43.54 0.83
C GLY A 85 -4.40 -43.26 0.96
N VAL A 86 -3.98 -42.00 0.90
CA VAL A 86 -2.57 -41.61 1.05
C VAL A 86 -2.11 -41.86 2.49
N SER A 87 -0.86 -42.31 2.64
CA SER A 87 -0.30 -42.59 3.97
C SER A 87 -0.14 -41.31 4.79
N GLU A 88 -0.34 -41.42 6.11
CA GLU A 88 -0.21 -40.29 7.04
C GLU A 88 1.17 -39.60 6.95
N LEU A 89 2.24 -40.37 6.73
CA LEU A 89 3.59 -39.82 6.54
C LEU A 89 3.68 -38.95 5.29
N ALA A 90 3.13 -39.41 4.16
CA ALA A 90 3.12 -38.62 2.92
C ALA A 90 2.24 -37.37 3.05
N ILE A 91 1.12 -37.45 3.79
CA ILE A 91 0.27 -36.29 4.09
C ILE A 91 1.04 -35.25 4.89
N GLN A 92 1.76 -35.67 5.94
CA GLN A 92 2.57 -34.76 6.77
C GLN A 92 3.69 -34.10 5.96
N ASP A 93 4.37 -34.85 5.09
CA ASP A 93 5.38 -34.30 4.18
C ASP A 93 4.76 -33.26 3.24
N CYS A 94 3.58 -33.52 2.65
CA CYS A 94 2.86 -32.55 1.82
C CYS A 94 2.50 -31.27 2.60
N GLU A 95 2.02 -31.40 3.83
CA GLU A 95 1.72 -30.25 4.68
C GLU A 95 2.98 -29.43 4.99
N GLN A 96 4.10 -30.11 5.26
CA GLN A 96 5.37 -29.47 5.55
C GLN A 96 5.91 -28.71 4.34
N ILE A 97 5.84 -29.30 3.15
CA ILE A 97 6.20 -28.64 1.88
C ILE A 97 5.35 -27.38 1.67
N MET A 98 4.02 -27.48 1.83
CA MET A 98 3.12 -26.34 1.71
C MET A 98 3.46 -25.21 2.71
N ARG A 99 3.79 -25.56 3.96
CA ARG A 99 4.20 -24.59 4.98
C ARG A 99 5.52 -23.91 4.63
N SER A 100 6.52 -24.66 4.16
CA SER A 100 7.82 -24.09 3.80
C SER A 100 7.73 -23.16 2.59
N GLU A 101 7.06 -23.59 1.52
CA GLU A 101 6.85 -22.79 0.32
C GLU A 101 6.09 -21.49 0.64
N PHE A 102 5.04 -21.59 1.45
CA PHE A 102 4.31 -20.40 1.85
C PHE A 102 5.12 -19.47 2.73
N SER A 103 5.91 -20.00 3.68
CA SER A 103 6.80 -19.18 4.50
C SER A 103 7.81 -18.43 3.64
N ALA A 104 8.32 -19.05 2.58
CA ALA A 104 9.21 -18.38 1.62
C ALA A 104 8.48 -17.25 0.87
N LEU A 105 7.27 -17.50 0.36
CA LEU A 105 6.43 -16.48 -0.29
C LEU A 105 6.07 -15.33 0.64
N GLN A 106 5.68 -15.64 1.89
CA GLN A 106 5.38 -14.64 2.91
C GLN A 106 6.60 -13.75 3.18
N SER A 107 7.79 -14.35 3.28
CA SER A 107 9.04 -13.61 3.47
C SER A 107 9.33 -12.67 2.30
N GLN A 108 9.14 -13.13 1.06
CA GLN A 108 9.29 -12.27 -0.12
C GLN A 108 8.27 -11.12 -0.14
N LEU A 109 7.01 -11.38 0.22
CA LEU A 109 5.96 -10.37 0.26
C LEU A 109 6.22 -9.30 1.33
N VAL A 110 6.69 -9.70 2.51
CA VAL A 110 7.12 -8.77 3.57
C VAL A 110 8.27 -7.90 3.08
N LEU A 111 9.27 -8.49 2.42
CA LEU A 111 10.41 -7.76 1.87
C LEU A 111 9.99 -6.77 0.77
N LEU A 112 9.08 -7.17 -0.12
CA LEU A 112 8.52 -6.29 -1.15
C LEU A 112 7.75 -5.12 -0.54
N LYS A 113 6.90 -5.39 0.47
CA LYS A 113 6.24 -4.32 1.23
C LYS A 113 7.27 -3.37 1.81
N GLN A 114 8.28 -3.85 2.54
CA GLN A 114 9.35 -3.02 3.12
C GLN A 114 10.07 -2.16 2.07
N LYS A 115 10.37 -2.70 0.88
CA LYS A 115 10.96 -1.92 -0.21
C LYS A 115 10.02 -0.82 -0.73
N GLN A 116 8.73 -1.11 -0.85
CA GLN A 116 7.73 -0.10 -1.21
C GLN A 116 7.63 1.02 -0.17
N TRP A 117 7.85 0.72 1.13
CA TRP A 117 7.89 1.75 2.18
C TRP A 117 9.06 2.73 2.02
N LEU A 118 10.21 2.24 1.55
CA LEU A 118 11.47 3.01 1.41
C LEU A 118 11.51 3.93 0.17
N LEU A 119 10.59 3.77 -0.77
CA LEU A 119 10.41 4.61 -1.97
C LEU A 119 9.27 5.61 -1.76
#